data_AF-A0A958G364-F1
#
_entry.id   AF-A0A958G364-F1
#
_cell.length_a   1.000
_cell.length_b   1.000
_cell.length_c   1.000
_cell.angle_alpha   90.00
_cell.angle_beta   90.00
_cell.angle_gamma   90.00
#
_symmetry.space_group_name_H-M   'P 1'
#
loop_
_entity.id
_entity.type
_entity.pdbx_description
1 polymer ?
#
loop_
_entity_poly.entity_id
_entity_poly.type
_entity_poly.pdbx_seq_one_letter_code
_entity_poly.pdbx_strand_id
1 'polypeptide(L)' 'GQMLPVFFAESVTIKNHARNGRSSKSFIEEGLWKAVLDSLQPGDYVFIQFGHNDQKDYD' A
#
# COMPACT_ATOMS: atom_id res chain seq x y z
N GLY A 1 -1.70 2.15 -6.91
CA GLY A 1 -1.12 1.70 -8.19
C GLY A 1 -2.13 0.98 -9.07
N GLN A 2 -3.29 1.60 -9.38
CA GLN A 2 -4.34 0.98 -10.19
C GLN A 2 -3.88 0.60 -11.60
N MET A 3 -2.96 1.39 -12.18
CA MET A 3 -2.42 1.14 -13.50
C MET A 3 -1.19 0.22 -13.51
N LEU A 4 -0.62 -0.17 -12.37
CA LEU A 4 0.54 -1.05 -12.36
C LEU A 4 0.34 -2.37 -13.12
N PRO A 5 -0.83 -3.06 -13.05
CA PRO A 5 -1.01 -4.34 -13.74
C PRO A 5 -0.71 -4.33 -15.24
N VAL A 6 -0.93 -3.21 -15.94
CA VAL A 6 -0.73 -3.16 -17.41
C VAL A 6 0.74 -3.20 -17.84
N PHE A 7 1.66 -3.03 -16.89
CA PHE A 7 3.10 -3.01 -17.14
C PHE A 7 3.80 -4.33 -16.77
N PHE A 8 3.07 -5.31 -16.21
CA PHE A 8 3.63 -6.60 -15.81
C PHE A 8 3.04 -7.75 -16.63
N ALA A 9 3.78 -8.85 -16.70
CA ALA A 9 3.28 -10.08 -17.28
C ALA A 9 2.11 -10.65 -16.46
N GLU A 10 1.21 -11.41 -17.09
CA GLU A 10 0.05 -12.02 -16.43
C GLU A 10 0.42 -12.97 -15.29
N SER A 11 1.64 -13.49 -15.28
CA SER A 11 2.17 -14.32 -14.18
C SER A 11 2.44 -13.53 -12.89
N VAL A 12 2.36 -12.20 -12.91
CA VAL A 12 2.55 -11.33 -11.74
C VAL A 12 1.19 -10.86 -11.23
N THR A 13 0.87 -11.19 -9.98
CA THR A 13 -0.33 -10.68 -9.31
C THR A 13 -0.05 -9.35 -8.63
N ILE A 14 -0.82 -8.31 -8.98
CA ILE A 14 -0.72 -6.99 -8.35
C ILE A 14 -1.91 -6.78 -7.40
N LYS A 15 -1.64 -6.58 -6.11
CA LYS A 15 -2.64 -6.24 -5.09
C LYS A 15 -2.48 -4.78 -4.66
N ASN A 16 -3.44 -3.92 -5.02
CA ASN A 16 -3.40 -2.50 -4.66
C ASN A 16 -4.08 -2.24 -3.31
N HIS A 17 -3.29 -2.14 -2.24
CA HIS A 17 -3.77 -1.84 -0.88
C HIS A 17 -3.84 -0.34 -0.55
N ALA A 18 -3.57 0.55 -1.51
CA ALA A 18 -3.60 1.98 -1.27
C ALA A 18 -5.00 2.49 -0.89
N ARG A 19 -5.07 3.39 0.09
CA ARG A 19 -6.30 4.06 0.53
C ARG A 19 -6.10 5.57 0.51
N ASN A 20 -7.03 6.27 -0.13
CA ASN A 20 -6.97 7.72 -0.26
C ASN A 20 -7.08 8.40 1.11
N GLY A 21 -6.41 9.55 1.25
CA GLY A 21 -6.46 10.37 2.46
C GLY A 21 -5.68 9.83 3.66
N ARG A 22 -4.96 8.70 3.53
CA ARG A 22 -4.16 8.15 4.63
C ARG A 22 -2.75 8.74 4.62
N SER A 23 -2.24 9.05 5.80
CA SER A 23 -0.80 9.22 6.08
C SER A 23 -0.18 7.84 6.37
N SER A 24 1.14 7.77 6.54
CA SER A 24 1.80 6.55 7.02
C SER A 24 1.32 6.16 8.43
N LYS A 25 1.09 7.14 9.32
CA LYS A 25 0.57 6.93 10.68
C LYS A 25 -0.84 6.37 10.66
N SER A 26 -1.79 7.04 9.99
CA SER A 26 -3.18 6.59 9.96
C SER A 26 -3.34 5.24 9.27
N PHE A 27 -2.50 4.93 8.27
CA PHE A 27 -2.49 3.62 7.63
C PHE A 27 -2.08 2.48 8.58
N ILE A 28 -1.21 2.76 9.55
CA ILE A 28 -0.84 1.81 10.61
C ILE A 28 -1.96 1.71 11.66
N GLU A 29 -2.46 2.85 12.15
CA GLU A 29 -3.47 2.92 13.21
C GLU A 29 -4.81 2.29 12.81
N GLU A 30 -5.21 2.45 11.54
CA GLU A 30 -6.42 1.82 10.97
C GLU A 30 -6.23 0.31 10.69
N GLY A 31 -5.07 -0.26 10.97
CA GLY A 31 -4.77 -1.69 10.75
C GLY A 31 -4.58 -2.07 9.27
N LEU A 32 -4.52 -1.10 8.36
CA LEU A 32 -4.35 -1.35 6.92
C LEU A 32 -2.96 -1.94 6.63
N TRP A 33 -1.92 -1.51 7.36
CA TRP A 33 -0.59 -2.11 7.25
C TRP A 33 -0.58 -3.57 7.70
N LYS A 34 -1.29 -3.88 8.79
CA LYS A 34 -1.39 -5.26 9.28
C LYS A 34 -2.02 -6.18 8.23
N ALA A 35 -3.07 -5.73 7.54
CA ALA A 35 -3.70 -6.50 6.47
C ALA A 35 -2.75 -6.79 5.29
N VAL A 36 -1.81 -5.88 5.00
CA VAL A 36 -0.76 -6.13 4.00
C VAL A 36 0.20 -7.20 4.51
N LEU A 37 0.77 -6.99 5.70
CA LEU A 37 1.72 -7.93 6.32
C LEU A 37 1.20 -9.36 6.41
N ASP A 38 -0.05 -9.52 6.85
CA ASP A 38 -0.70 -10.83 6.99
C ASP A 38 -0.90 -11.54 5.63
N SER A 39 -0.82 -10.81 4.50
CA SER A 39 -1.00 -11.35 3.15
C SER A 39 0.29 -11.70 2.41
N LEU A 40 1.46 -11.32 2.95
CA LEU A 40 2.75 -11.48 2.27
C LEU A 40 3.31 -12.90 2.38
N GLN A 41 3.98 -13.32 1.32
CA GLN A 41 4.77 -14.54 1.25
C GLN A 41 6.22 -14.23 0.85
N PRO A 42 7.19 -15.11 1.17
CA PRO A 42 8.56 -14.96 0.69
C PRO A 42 8.60 -14.85 -0.85
N GLY A 43 9.26 -13.79 -1.35
CA GLY A 43 9.34 -13.49 -2.78
C GLY A 43 8.38 -12.39 -3.24
N ASP A 44 7.43 -11.97 -2.41
CA ASP A 44 6.58 -10.81 -2.68
C ASP A 44 7.36 -9.50 -2.58
N TYR A 45 6.92 -8.51 -3.36
CA TYR A 45 7.44 -7.14 -3.33
C TYR A 45 6.38 -6.19 -2.80
N VAL A 46 6.80 -5.27 -1.93
CA VAL A 46 5.93 -4.21 -1.41
C VAL A 46 6.42 -2.86 -1.94
N PHE A 47 5.56 -2.18 -2.69
CA PHE A 47 5.78 -0.80 -3.12
C PHE A 47 5.05 0.15 -2.18
N ILE A 48 5.81 1.01 -1.50
CA ILE A 48 5.29 1.94 -0.49
C ILE A 48 5.46 3.38 -1.01
N GLN A 49 4.37 4.14 -1.00
CA GLN A 49 4.37 5.56 -1.34
C GLN A 49 3.43 6.33 -0.41
N PHE A 50 4.01 7.15 0.45
CA PHE A 50 3.35 8.09 1.36
C PHE A 50 4.03 9.45 1.26
N GLY A 51 3.49 10.47 1.94
CA GLY A 51 4.09 11.81 2.02
C GLY A 51 3.07 12.94 1.95
N HIS A 52 2.11 12.88 1.01
CA HIS A 52 1.20 14.01 0.78
C HIS A 52 0.26 14.29 1.98
N ASN A 53 -0.24 13.26 2.64
CA ASN A 53 -1.07 13.42 3.84
C ASN A 53 -0.25 13.47 5.13
N ASP A 54 0.98 12.97 5.11
CA ASP A 54 1.90 12.96 6.25
C ASP A 54 2.38 14.35 6.67
N GLN A 55 2.30 15.34 5.78
CA GLN A 55 2.60 16.74 6.11
C GLN A 55 1.51 17.38 7.00
N LYS A 56 0.32 16.80 7.09
CA LYS A 56 -0.79 17.40 7.82
C LYS A 56 -0.63 17.12 9.31
N ASP A 57 -0.79 18.16 10.13
CA ASP A 57 -0.63 18.05 11.59
C ASP A 57 -1.85 17.41 12.29
N TYR A 58 -2.92 17.13 11.55
CA TYR A 58 -4.13 16.49 12.04
C TYR A 58 -4.30 15.14 11.36
N ASP A 59 -3.81 14.13 12.07
CA ASP A 59 -4.26 12.73 12.02
C ASP A 59 -5.05 12.43 13.30
#